data_AF-A0A6C2CAK8-F1
#
_entry.id   AF-A0A6C2CAK8-F1
#
_cell.length_a   1.000
_cell.length_b   1.000
_cell.length_c   1.000
_cell.angle_alpha   90.00
_cell.angle_beta   90.00
_cell.angle_gamma   90.00
#
_symmetry.space_group_name_H-M   'P 1'
#
loop_
_entity.id
_entity.type
_entity.pdbx_description
1 polymer ?
#
loop_
_entity_poly.entity_id
_entity_poly.type
_entity_poly.pdbx_seq_one_letter_code
_entity_poly.pdbx_strand_id
1 'polypeptide(L)'
;MNMSKGIKVATSVAITTMLMGVAAGQISAFAESTTGSNDSSKGVTAPKATIVSPDSSKLDKAVARAKSKDFGIEVKSKTTTTVTTADKAKSLADAATKDEDSQADSINAALDKYAKDTSDYNDAVKGQLDDANPNDPLQPGQLAYEQPFTINSDRDSLQTIDSNYDGGLNSQNDYNSDKTYGIKIKEDASGSYSFNWKNVATDKESGRQLNAKITLSDGQASTNTDGNPGGFVYSNFVDNVGIGGITAMKETLSYTYADNGKNYDKKFYWTIGSLNFQDGIRAEFTAPDKGVVATFMNKDTILEPTLQQLFGTATKKVQKGFAGKIGTAQPGISDESPEAITKEGVTYLVNNGASIWVGESGVAEGQEPQGNANLHSTFNHIMTATDTIAPTAVKPVLPDISANYQQFEVPTLAKDVQAGETDGSDSNTSIDGEEVKNGDTISYVLKSSDLPANRQDDIKDDVISDTLPDGVSFKSAKAYNANGQDDSTNWELNNDGQTFTGTAKDTYLAQQNADKSKAFAKDYIVITGQVNVDGADIKNTGHESSNQVETDSNTVENTTPKLDTPVEAPAKDLPSTGTTNPVMSFFNKLFNSFK
;
A
#
# COMPACT_ATOMS: atom_id res chain seq x y z
N MET A 1 9.53 53.49 3.81
CA MET A 1 10.98 53.44 3.50
C MET A 1 11.61 52.40 4.42
N ASN A 2 12.46 51.54 3.86
CA ASN A 2 13.26 50.45 4.46
C ASN A 2 12.60 49.11 4.82
N MET A 3 12.84 48.21 3.85
CA MET A 3 12.90 46.74 3.79
C MET A 3 13.38 45.96 5.03
N SER A 4 12.82 44.75 5.19
CA SER A 4 13.49 43.47 5.53
C SER A 4 12.42 42.34 5.59
N LYS A 5 12.12 41.59 4.52
CA LYS A 5 12.72 40.32 4.01
C LYS A 5 12.65 39.08 4.94
N GLY A 6 12.03 38.01 4.42
CA GLY A 6 12.30 36.58 4.77
C GLY A 6 11.05 35.77 5.21
N ILE A 7 10.27 35.11 4.33
CA ILE A 7 10.39 33.71 3.83
C ILE A 7 10.01 32.68 4.95
N LYS A 8 9.00 31.79 4.84
CA LYS A 8 8.67 30.81 3.78
C LYS A 8 7.17 30.63 3.56
N VAL A 9 6.76 30.68 2.29
CA VAL A 9 5.49 30.14 1.79
C VAL A 9 5.67 28.64 1.65
N ALA A 10 4.76 27.86 2.25
CA ALA A 10 4.66 26.43 2.02
C ALA A 10 4.22 26.20 0.57
N THR A 11 5.16 25.84 -0.30
CA THR A 11 4.87 25.39 -1.65
C THR A 11 4.42 23.94 -1.56
N SER A 12 3.11 23.72 -1.52
CA SER A 12 2.51 22.42 -1.79
C SER A 12 2.90 22.00 -3.20
N VAL A 13 3.83 21.06 -3.31
CA VAL A 13 4.16 20.42 -4.60
C VAL A 13 2.98 19.50 -4.92
N ALA A 14 2.02 20.02 -5.68
CA ALA A 14 1.07 19.18 -6.40
C ALA A 14 1.86 18.46 -7.49
N ILE A 15 2.24 17.21 -7.21
CA ILE A 15 2.77 16.30 -8.22
C ILE A 15 1.65 16.09 -9.22
N THR A 16 1.78 16.76 -10.38
CA THR A 16 0.90 16.54 -11.52
C THR A 16 1.31 15.22 -12.13
N THR A 17 0.71 14.13 -11.66
CA THR A 17 0.73 12.85 -12.32
C THR A 17 0.10 13.06 -13.70
N MET A 18 0.87 12.91 -14.78
CA MET A 18 0.27 12.72 -16.10
C MET A 18 -0.45 11.38 -16.07
N LEU A 19 -1.75 11.41 -15.74
CA LEU A 19 -2.65 10.29 -15.97
C LEU A 19 -2.69 10.01 -17.47
N MET A 20 -2.00 8.96 -17.92
CA MET A 20 -2.59 8.11 -18.94
C MET A 20 -3.48 7.12 -18.19
N GLY A 21 -4.79 7.35 -18.28
CA GLY A 21 -5.78 6.63 -17.48
C GLY A 21 -5.87 5.16 -17.86
N VAL A 22 -5.91 4.29 -16.85
CA VAL A 22 -6.52 2.96 -16.95
C VAL A 22 -7.10 2.60 -15.57
N ALA A 23 -8.33 2.09 -15.59
CA ALA A 23 -9.14 1.77 -14.42
C ALA A 23 -8.47 0.79 -13.45
N ALA A 24 -8.71 1.01 -12.16
CA ALA A 24 -8.24 0.16 -11.07
C ALA A 24 -9.02 -1.17 -11.05
N GLY A 25 -8.32 -2.28 -11.30
CA GLY A 25 -8.73 -3.62 -10.91
C GLY A 25 -7.66 -4.21 -10.00
N GLN A 26 -8.04 -4.63 -8.79
CA GLN A 26 -7.15 -5.33 -7.86
C GLN A 26 -6.75 -6.69 -8.44
N ILE A 27 -5.44 -6.99 -8.54
CA ILE A 27 -4.95 -8.35 -8.79
C ILE A 27 -3.77 -8.61 -7.85
N SER A 28 -3.90 -9.70 -7.10
CA SER A 28 -2.95 -10.22 -6.12
C SER A 28 -1.67 -10.76 -6.76
N ALA A 29 -0.57 -10.66 -6.04
CA ALA A 29 0.73 -11.25 -6.39
C ALA A 29 0.63 -12.77 -6.60
N PHE A 30 1.23 -13.27 -7.69
CA PHE A 30 1.51 -14.69 -7.87
C PHE A 30 3.02 -14.93 -7.90
N ALA A 31 3.45 -15.85 -7.04
CA ALA A 31 4.79 -16.39 -7.00
C ALA A 31 5.01 -17.33 -8.19
N GLU A 32 6.16 -17.19 -8.82
CA GLU A 32 6.65 -18.06 -9.88
C GLU A 32 6.96 -19.45 -9.29
N SER A 33 6.16 -20.47 -9.63
CA SER A 33 6.46 -21.86 -9.24
C SER A 33 7.24 -22.54 -10.36
N THR A 34 8.55 -22.69 -10.17
CA THR A 34 9.35 -23.65 -10.93
C THR A 34 9.05 -25.06 -10.42
N THR A 35 8.19 -25.80 -11.11
CA THR A 35 8.11 -27.26 -10.97
C THR A 35 8.45 -27.90 -12.30
N GLY A 36 9.67 -28.44 -12.38
CA GLY A 36 10.06 -29.36 -13.43
C GLY A 36 9.23 -30.63 -13.32
N SER A 37 8.48 -30.92 -14.38
CA SER A 37 7.92 -32.23 -14.65
C SER A 37 8.52 -32.70 -15.97
N ASN A 38 9.28 -33.80 -15.92
CA ASN A 38 9.65 -34.56 -17.11
C ASN A 38 8.38 -35.14 -17.72
N ASP A 39 7.86 -34.51 -18.77
CA ASP A 39 6.90 -35.13 -19.67
C ASP A 39 7.60 -35.44 -20.99
N SER A 40 7.59 -36.71 -21.37
CA SER A 40 8.22 -37.25 -22.56
C SER A 40 7.18 -37.43 -23.67
N SER A 41 6.46 -36.35 -23.99
CA SER A 41 5.63 -36.25 -25.18
C SER A 41 6.35 -35.34 -26.18
N LYS A 42 6.88 -35.92 -27.26
CA LYS A 42 7.53 -35.17 -28.36
C LYS A 42 6.48 -34.56 -29.30
N GLY A 43 5.54 -33.82 -28.73
CA GLY A 43 4.69 -32.88 -29.45
C GLY A 43 5.33 -31.49 -29.46
N VAL A 44 4.97 -30.66 -30.43
CA VAL A 44 5.48 -29.29 -30.54
C VAL A 44 4.71 -28.44 -29.54
N THR A 45 5.25 -28.31 -28.33
CA THR A 45 4.75 -27.34 -27.35
C THR A 45 4.89 -25.92 -27.91
N ALA A 46 3.91 -25.05 -27.62
CA ALA A 46 3.96 -23.66 -28.05
C ALA A 46 5.26 -23.01 -27.53
N PRO A 47 5.98 -22.22 -28.36
CA PRO A 47 7.19 -21.57 -27.91
C PRO A 47 6.85 -20.56 -26.80
N LYS A 48 7.79 -20.32 -25.89
CA LYS A 48 7.64 -19.25 -24.90
C LYS A 48 7.97 -17.92 -25.54
N ALA A 49 7.14 -16.90 -25.28
CA ALA A 49 7.43 -15.52 -25.67
C ALA A 49 8.80 -15.08 -25.14
N THR A 50 9.47 -14.20 -25.89
CA THR A 50 10.73 -13.60 -25.43
C THR A 50 10.42 -12.48 -24.45
N ILE A 51 10.94 -12.60 -23.23
CA ILE A 51 10.77 -11.59 -22.18
C ILE A 51 11.88 -10.54 -22.30
N VAL A 52 11.50 -9.27 -22.33
CA VAL A 52 12.38 -8.11 -22.23
C VAL A 52 12.00 -7.32 -20.97
N SER A 53 12.88 -7.36 -19.97
CA SER A 53 12.68 -6.68 -18.69
C SER A 53 13.46 -5.37 -18.62
N PRO A 54 12.88 -4.29 -18.06
CA PRO A 54 13.62 -3.12 -17.60
C PRO A 54 14.69 -3.49 -16.55
N ASP A 55 15.70 -2.62 -16.38
CA ASP A 55 16.61 -2.74 -15.23
C ASP A 55 15.98 -2.10 -13.99
N SER A 56 15.29 -2.92 -13.20
CA SER A 56 14.62 -2.46 -11.97
C SER A 56 15.54 -2.34 -10.76
N SER A 57 16.87 -2.47 -10.92
CA SER A 57 17.79 -2.63 -9.79
C SER A 57 17.80 -1.46 -8.79
N LYS A 58 17.52 -0.22 -9.23
CA LYS A 58 17.37 0.92 -8.31
C LYS A 58 16.04 0.90 -7.56
N LEU A 59 14.95 0.59 -8.27
CA LEU A 59 13.63 0.48 -7.66
C LEU A 59 13.62 -0.65 -6.61
N ASP A 60 14.20 -1.80 -6.93
CA ASP A 60 14.31 -2.93 -5.99
C ASP A 60 15.07 -2.56 -4.71
N LYS A 61 16.16 -1.79 -4.83
CA LYS A 61 16.89 -1.28 -3.66
C LYS A 61 16.05 -0.32 -2.83
N ALA A 62 15.31 0.59 -3.47
CA ALA A 62 14.42 1.53 -2.78
C ALA A 62 13.27 0.80 -2.06
N VAL A 63 12.67 -0.20 -2.72
CA VAL A 63 11.62 -1.06 -2.14
C VAL A 63 12.16 -1.89 -0.97
N ALA A 64 13.35 -2.48 -1.11
CA ALA A 64 14.01 -3.21 -0.03
C ALA A 64 14.32 -2.31 1.17
N ARG A 65 14.74 -1.06 0.91
CA ARG A 65 14.94 -0.06 1.96
C ARG A 65 13.63 0.28 2.68
N ALA A 66 12.53 0.51 1.96
CA ALA A 66 11.22 0.78 2.57
C ALA A 66 10.73 -0.39 3.45
N LYS A 67 11.01 -1.64 3.05
CA LYS A 67 10.68 -2.85 3.81
C LYS A 67 11.65 -3.16 4.97
N SER A 68 12.77 -2.44 5.06
CA SER A 68 13.77 -2.68 6.11
C SER A 68 13.18 -2.41 7.51
N LYS A 69 13.86 -2.91 8.55
CA LYS A 69 13.41 -2.74 9.93
C LYS A 69 13.31 -1.28 10.38
N ASP A 70 14.01 -0.38 9.70
CA ASP A 70 14.02 1.04 10.02
C ASP A 70 12.68 1.72 9.65
N PHE A 71 11.95 1.16 8.69
CA PHE A 71 10.68 1.73 8.20
C PHE A 71 9.49 0.77 8.30
N GLY A 72 9.69 -0.52 8.02
CA GLY A 72 8.66 -1.55 8.12
C GLY A 72 7.47 -1.34 7.18
N ILE A 73 7.66 -0.66 6.05
CA ILE A 73 6.57 -0.25 5.16
C ILE A 73 6.19 -1.39 4.22
N GLU A 74 4.89 -1.72 4.18
CA GLU A 74 4.34 -2.56 3.12
C GLU A 74 4.33 -1.77 1.81
N VAL A 75 4.96 -2.33 0.77
CA VAL A 75 5.00 -1.70 -0.56
C VAL A 75 4.00 -2.36 -1.48
N LYS A 76 3.01 -1.59 -1.94
CA LYS A 76 2.04 -2.05 -2.94
C LYS A 76 2.71 -2.12 -4.30
N SER A 77 2.90 -3.33 -4.83
CA SER A 77 3.54 -3.54 -6.13
C SER A 77 2.54 -3.93 -7.20
N LYS A 78 2.67 -3.36 -8.40
CA LYS A 78 1.91 -3.76 -9.59
C LYS A 78 2.87 -4.06 -10.73
N THR A 79 2.65 -5.17 -11.44
CA THR A 79 3.37 -5.51 -12.68
C THR A 79 2.45 -5.32 -13.87
N THR A 80 2.94 -4.66 -14.91
CA THR A 80 2.19 -4.41 -16.16
C THR A 80 2.92 -5.05 -17.33
N THR A 81 2.21 -5.84 -18.13
CA THR A 81 2.79 -6.53 -19.30
C THR A 81 2.34 -5.87 -20.59
N THR A 82 3.21 -5.81 -21.61
CA THR A 82 2.87 -5.28 -22.95
C THR A 82 3.48 -6.17 -24.03
N VAL A 83 2.75 -6.41 -25.13
CA VAL A 83 3.18 -7.26 -26.24
C VAL A 83 3.70 -6.40 -27.41
N THR A 84 4.94 -6.62 -27.88
CA THR A 84 5.60 -5.74 -28.89
C THR A 84 6.64 -6.47 -29.76
N THR A 85 7.27 -5.80 -30.74
CA THR A 85 8.45 -6.31 -31.47
C THR A 85 9.71 -6.27 -30.58
N ALA A 86 10.75 -7.04 -30.91
CA ALA A 86 12.03 -6.99 -30.18
C ALA A 86 12.66 -5.58 -30.11
N ASP A 87 12.71 -4.86 -31.23
CA ASP A 87 13.27 -3.50 -31.26
C ASP A 87 12.45 -2.51 -30.43
N LYS A 88 11.12 -2.62 -30.51
CA LYS A 88 10.20 -1.77 -29.74
C LYS A 88 10.25 -2.13 -28.25
N ALA A 89 10.26 -3.42 -27.90
CA ALA A 89 10.38 -3.93 -26.54
C ALA A 89 11.63 -3.37 -25.86
N LYS A 90 12.78 -3.38 -26.55
CA LYS A 90 14.02 -2.80 -26.03
C LYS A 90 13.89 -1.31 -25.77
N SER A 91 13.37 -0.54 -26.73
CA SER A 91 13.19 0.91 -26.56
C SER A 91 12.23 1.26 -25.41
N LEU A 92 11.20 0.44 -25.21
CA LEU A 92 10.24 0.61 -24.11
C LEU A 92 10.82 0.18 -22.77
N ALA A 93 11.62 -0.88 -22.73
CA ALA A 93 12.34 -1.30 -21.51
C ALA A 93 13.35 -0.23 -21.05
N ASP A 94 14.05 0.42 -21.98
CA ASP A 94 14.95 1.54 -21.67
C ASP A 94 14.17 2.75 -21.11
N ALA A 95 12.96 3.00 -21.63
CA ALA A 95 12.09 4.06 -21.13
C ALA A 95 11.50 3.73 -19.75
N ALA A 96 11.04 2.49 -19.56
CA ALA A 96 10.54 1.98 -18.30
C ALA A 96 11.60 2.00 -17.21
N THR A 97 12.86 1.67 -17.53
CA THR A 97 13.99 1.77 -16.60
C THR A 97 14.13 3.19 -16.03
N LYS A 98 13.95 4.23 -16.87
CA LYS A 98 14.01 5.63 -16.41
C LYS A 98 12.82 6.01 -15.51
N ASP A 99 11.65 5.46 -15.78
CA ASP A 99 10.46 5.65 -14.93
C ASP A 99 10.66 4.97 -13.57
N GLU A 100 11.10 3.70 -13.56
CA GLU A 100 11.40 2.94 -12.36
C GLU A 100 12.53 3.59 -11.52
N ASP A 101 13.56 4.14 -12.17
CA ASP A 101 14.58 4.96 -11.52
C ASP A 101 13.98 6.20 -10.84
N SER A 102 13.06 6.90 -11.52
CA SER A 102 12.39 8.08 -10.97
C SER A 102 11.46 7.74 -9.81
N GLN A 103 10.81 6.59 -9.85
CA GLN A 103 10.06 6.03 -8.72
C GLN A 103 11.00 5.74 -7.53
N ALA A 104 12.16 5.13 -7.78
CA ALA A 104 13.15 4.85 -6.75
C ALA A 104 13.65 6.13 -6.04
N ASP A 105 13.91 7.20 -6.81
CA ASP A 105 14.31 8.50 -6.27
C ASP A 105 13.20 9.11 -5.40
N SER A 106 11.95 9.04 -5.86
CA SER A 106 10.79 9.54 -5.12
C SER A 106 10.57 8.79 -3.81
N ILE A 107 10.70 7.45 -3.83
CA ILE A 107 10.63 6.60 -2.64
C ILE A 107 11.74 7.00 -1.65
N ASN A 108 12.98 7.07 -2.10
CA ASN A 108 14.11 7.42 -1.23
C ASN A 108 13.95 8.81 -0.61
N ALA A 109 13.50 9.81 -1.38
CA ALA A 109 13.25 11.15 -0.86
C ALA A 109 12.15 11.17 0.22
N ALA A 110 11.08 10.38 0.05
CA ALA A 110 10.03 10.24 1.05
C ALA A 110 10.55 9.58 2.35
N LEU A 111 11.36 8.53 2.22
CA LEU A 111 12.00 7.86 3.35
C LEU A 111 12.99 8.76 4.09
N ASP A 112 13.83 9.51 3.36
CA ASP A 112 14.78 10.46 3.94
C ASP A 112 14.05 11.58 4.70
N LYS A 113 12.97 12.11 4.10
CA LYS A 113 12.13 13.11 4.75
C LYS A 113 11.50 12.56 6.02
N TYR A 114 10.90 11.37 5.98
CA TYR A 114 10.31 10.75 7.16
C TYR A 114 11.34 10.53 8.28
N ALA A 115 12.52 10.01 7.94
CA ALA A 115 13.59 9.78 8.91
C ALA A 115 14.06 11.09 9.55
N LYS A 116 14.23 12.15 8.74
CA LYS A 116 14.58 13.48 9.25
C LYS A 116 13.50 14.05 10.14
N ASP A 117 12.25 14.09 9.68
CA ASP A 117 11.14 14.64 10.45
C ASP A 117 10.96 13.88 11.78
N THR A 118 11.17 12.56 11.78
CA THR A 118 11.11 11.72 12.98
C THR A 118 12.24 12.04 13.96
N SER A 119 13.46 12.25 13.46
CA SER A 119 14.58 12.70 14.28
C SER A 119 14.29 14.07 14.90
N ASP A 120 13.88 15.04 14.08
CA ASP A 120 13.57 16.40 14.53
C ASP A 120 12.44 16.40 15.58
N TYR A 121 11.39 15.57 15.38
CA TYR A 121 10.31 15.38 16.35
C TYR A 121 10.84 14.79 17.68
N ASN A 122 11.64 13.72 17.61
CA ASN A 122 12.19 13.08 18.81
C ASN A 122 13.12 14.01 19.59
N ASP A 123 13.94 14.80 18.89
CA ASP A 123 14.82 15.79 19.49
C ASP A 123 14.03 16.92 20.16
N ALA A 124 12.94 17.39 19.54
CA ALA A 124 12.06 18.39 20.13
C ALA A 124 11.35 17.86 21.39
N VAL A 125 10.84 16.63 21.34
CA VAL A 125 10.24 15.96 22.51
C VAL A 125 11.27 15.83 23.62
N LYS A 126 12.47 15.32 23.31
CA LYS A 126 13.56 15.19 24.28
C LYS A 126 13.92 16.53 24.91
N GLY A 127 14.01 17.60 24.11
CA GLY A 127 14.30 18.95 24.62
C GLY A 127 13.26 19.49 25.60
N GLN A 128 11.99 19.09 25.49
CA GLN A 128 10.96 19.47 26.47
C GLN A 128 10.85 18.49 27.65
N LEU A 129 11.26 17.22 27.49
CA LEU A 129 11.06 16.18 28.51
C LEU A 129 12.30 15.90 29.36
N ASP A 130 13.51 16.10 28.86
CA ASP A 130 14.75 15.90 29.65
C ASP A 130 14.89 16.96 30.74
N ASP A 131 14.45 18.19 30.46
CA ASP A 131 14.45 19.31 31.40
C ASP A 131 13.12 19.44 32.17
N ALA A 132 12.19 18.49 31.98
CA ALA A 132 10.87 18.56 32.57
C ALA A 132 10.92 18.43 34.09
N ASN A 133 10.33 19.40 34.76
CA ASN A 133 10.02 19.35 36.17
C ASN A 133 8.53 19.70 36.33
N PRO A 134 7.69 18.83 36.89
CA PRO A 134 6.27 19.13 37.09
C PRO A 134 6.03 20.44 37.88
N ASN A 135 6.95 20.81 38.76
CA ASN A 135 6.84 22.00 39.61
C ASN A 135 7.42 23.28 38.98
N ASP A 136 8.05 23.18 37.81
CA ASP A 136 8.68 24.29 37.11
C ASP A 136 8.22 24.28 35.64
N PRO A 137 7.20 25.08 35.27
CA PRO A 137 6.50 24.93 34.01
C PRO A 137 7.34 25.45 32.84
N LEU A 138 7.28 24.73 31.72
CA LEU A 138 7.84 25.21 30.45
C LEU A 138 6.84 26.13 29.74
N GLN A 139 7.35 27.11 28.98
CA GLN A 139 6.51 28.04 28.20
C GLN A 139 6.82 28.03 26.70
N PRO A 140 6.70 26.87 26.01
CA PRO A 140 7.00 26.80 24.59
C PRO A 140 5.86 27.40 23.74
N GLY A 141 6.20 27.86 22.54
CA GLY A 141 5.18 28.24 21.55
C GLY A 141 4.41 27.06 20.94
N GLN A 142 4.93 25.84 21.10
CA GLN A 142 4.33 24.58 20.66
C GLN A 142 4.71 23.46 21.64
N LEU A 143 3.75 22.60 21.98
CA LEU A 143 3.97 21.40 22.77
C LEU A 143 4.58 20.30 21.87
N ALA A 144 5.78 19.81 22.20
CA ALA A 144 6.56 18.98 21.27
C ALA A 144 6.05 17.54 21.13
N TYR A 145 5.35 17.02 22.13
CA TYR A 145 4.73 15.70 22.04
C TYR A 145 3.38 15.82 21.31
N GLU A 146 2.99 14.80 20.55
CA GLU A 146 1.67 14.77 19.93
C GLU A 146 0.60 14.34 20.95
N GLN A 147 -0.57 15.00 20.96
CA GLN A 147 -1.74 14.43 21.64
C GLN A 147 -2.19 13.14 20.91
N PRO A 148 -2.10 11.95 21.53
CA PRO A 148 -2.16 10.68 20.81
C PRO A 148 -3.59 10.23 20.46
N PHE A 149 -4.59 10.98 20.89
CA PHE A 149 -6.00 10.75 20.59
C PHE A 149 -6.68 12.08 20.24
N THR A 150 -7.86 11.99 19.64
CA THR A 150 -8.75 13.12 19.41
C THR A 150 -9.99 12.94 20.28
N ILE A 151 -10.43 13.99 20.99
CA ILE A 151 -11.72 13.96 21.69
C ILE A 151 -12.85 13.91 20.67
N ASN A 152 -13.82 13.05 20.94
CA ASN A 152 -14.98 12.91 20.08
C ASN A 152 -15.88 14.15 20.17
N SER A 153 -16.60 14.45 19.09
CA SER A 153 -17.50 15.61 19.05
C SER A 153 -18.67 15.49 20.01
N ASP A 154 -19.13 14.27 20.26
CA ASP A 154 -20.10 13.97 21.33
C ASP A 154 -19.37 13.89 22.66
N ARG A 155 -19.54 14.92 23.48
CA ARG A 155 -18.87 15.08 24.77
C ARG A 155 -19.78 14.70 25.95
N ASP A 156 -21.09 14.59 25.71
CA ASP A 156 -22.14 14.29 26.70
C ASP A 156 -22.29 12.78 26.95
N SER A 157 -21.24 12.18 27.49
CA SER A 157 -21.07 10.73 27.50
C SER A 157 -20.94 10.10 28.89
N LEU A 158 -21.31 10.83 29.95
CA LEU A 158 -21.32 10.30 31.31
C LEU A 158 -22.17 9.02 31.39
N GLN A 159 -21.55 7.94 31.86
CA GLN A 159 -22.11 6.60 31.90
C GLN A 159 -22.51 6.20 33.33
N THR A 160 -21.63 6.45 34.31
CA THR A 160 -21.84 6.04 35.71
C THR A 160 -21.23 7.00 36.71
N ILE A 161 -21.87 7.11 37.87
CA ILE A 161 -21.39 7.79 39.08
C ILE A 161 -21.39 6.75 40.21
N ASP A 162 -20.27 6.56 40.90
CA ASP A 162 -20.19 5.61 42.02
C ASP A 162 -21.06 6.05 43.22
N SER A 163 -21.48 5.07 44.03
CA SER A 163 -22.64 5.01 44.95
C SER A 163 -22.77 6.02 46.11
N ASN A 164 -22.28 7.26 45.99
CA ASN A 164 -22.51 8.38 46.92
C ASN A 164 -23.39 9.49 46.31
N TYR A 165 -24.20 9.12 45.32
CA TYR A 165 -25.20 9.99 44.71
C TYR A 165 -26.41 10.14 45.65
N ASP A 166 -26.71 11.37 46.07
CA ASP A 166 -27.97 11.69 46.75
C ASP A 166 -28.86 12.44 45.78
N GLY A 167 -29.83 11.73 45.22
CA GLY A 167 -30.62 12.18 44.09
C GLY A 167 -31.55 13.35 44.43
N GLY A 168 -31.11 14.55 44.08
CA GLY A 168 -31.96 15.68 43.70
C GLY A 168 -31.39 16.34 42.46
N LEU A 169 -31.83 15.91 41.27
CA LEU A 169 -31.50 16.58 40.01
C LEU A 169 -32.25 17.91 39.92
N ASN A 170 -31.54 18.99 39.61
CA ASN A 170 -32.09 19.99 38.73
C ASN A 170 -31.72 19.53 37.32
N SER A 171 -32.68 19.00 36.56
CA SER A 171 -32.47 18.73 35.13
C SER A 171 -32.49 20.05 34.37
N GLN A 172 -31.43 20.84 34.51
CA GLN A 172 -31.19 22.04 33.70
C GLN A 172 -29.94 21.82 32.84
N ASN A 173 -29.95 22.39 31.65
CA ASN A 173 -28.75 22.55 30.84
C ASN A 173 -27.91 23.61 31.54
N ASP A 174 -26.90 23.19 32.29
CA ASP A 174 -25.91 24.07 32.89
C ASP A 174 -24.59 23.91 32.14
N TYR A 175 -23.97 25.05 31.81
CA TYR A 175 -22.75 25.12 31.01
C TYR A 175 -22.89 24.35 29.69
N ASN A 176 -21.89 23.53 29.33
CA ASN A 176 -21.86 22.73 28.11
C ASN A 176 -22.48 21.33 28.24
N SER A 177 -23.34 21.08 29.23
CA SER A 177 -23.85 19.73 29.53
C SER A 177 -25.36 19.57 29.35
N ASP A 178 -25.75 18.43 28.79
CA ASP A 178 -27.14 17.97 28.74
C ASP A 178 -27.71 17.69 30.14
N LYS A 179 -26.88 17.23 31.07
CA LYS A 179 -27.28 16.83 32.41
C LYS A 179 -26.20 17.17 33.45
N THR A 180 -26.66 17.66 34.59
CA THR A 180 -25.82 17.94 35.76
C THR A 180 -26.35 17.18 36.97
N TYR A 181 -25.46 16.51 37.69
CA TYR A 181 -25.78 15.62 38.81
C TYR A 181 -25.15 16.14 40.10
N GLY A 182 -25.97 16.44 41.10
CA GLY A 182 -25.47 16.79 42.43
C GLY A 182 -24.79 15.59 43.10
N ILE A 183 -23.64 15.82 43.73
CA ILE A 183 -22.92 14.82 44.53
C ILE A 183 -22.73 15.32 45.96
N LYS A 184 -22.84 14.41 46.92
CA LYS A 184 -22.51 14.70 48.32
C LYS A 184 -21.12 14.21 48.63
N ILE A 185 -20.28 15.13 49.09
CA ILE A 185 -18.95 14.81 49.60
C ILE A 185 -19.07 14.68 51.11
N LYS A 186 -18.34 13.73 51.71
CA LYS A 186 -18.33 13.58 53.17
C LYS A 186 -17.81 14.86 53.81
N GLU A 187 -18.32 15.20 54.99
CA GLU A 187 -17.93 16.42 55.71
C GLU A 187 -16.41 16.50 55.97
N ASP A 188 -15.77 15.35 56.22
CA ASP A 188 -14.31 15.24 56.40
C ASP A 188 -13.52 15.14 55.08
N ALA A 189 -14.22 15.14 53.94
CA ALA A 189 -13.70 14.99 52.59
C ALA A 189 -12.82 13.74 52.38
N SER A 190 -12.95 12.71 53.23
CA SER A 190 -12.09 11.53 53.20
C SER A 190 -12.52 10.46 52.18
N GLY A 191 -13.66 10.66 51.50
CA GLY A 191 -14.24 9.70 50.56
C GLY A 191 -13.48 9.61 49.24
N SER A 192 -13.80 8.60 48.44
CA SER A 192 -13.41 8.52 47.03
C SER A 192 -14.67 8.43 46.17
N TYR A 193 -14.68 9.19 45.08
CA TYR A 193 -15.82 9.38 44.19
C TYR A 193 -15.35 9.21 42.76
N SER A 194 -15.94 8.28 42.03
CA SER A 194 -15.54 7.99 40.65
C SER A 194 -16.69 8.26 39.67
N PHE A 195 -16.32 8.78 38.51
CA PHE A 195 -17.22 9.14 37.43
C PHE A 195 -16.64 8.60 36.13
N ASN A 196 -17.46 7.92 35.33
CA ASN A 196 -16.99 7.28 34.08
C ASN A 196 -17.76 7.84 32.89
N TRP A 197 -17.04 8.25 31.85
CA TRP A 197 -17.55 8.67 30.57
C TRP A 197 -17.17 7.65 29.49
N LYS A 198 -18.11 7.33 28.62
CA LYS A 198 -17.90 6.33 27.55
C LYS A 198 -17.45 7.01 26.26
N ASN A 199 -16.58 6.35 25.49
CA ASN A 199 -16.20 6.79 24.14
C ASN A 199 -15.88 8.29 24.05
N VAL A 200 -15.08 8.81 24.97
CA VAL A 200 -14.73 10.24 25.00
C VAL A 200 -13.70 10.60 23.93
N ALA A 201 -12.89 9.64 23.49
CA ALA A 201 -11.80 9.89 22.57
C ALA A 201 -11.56 8.72 21.61
N THR A 202 -10.88 9.01 20.50
CA THR A 202 -10.41 8.04 19.53
C THR A 202 -8.88 8.07 19.46
N ASP A 203 -8.21 6.96 19.75
CA ASP A 203 -6.76 6.82 19.61
C ASP A 203 -6.35 6.94 18.15
N LYS A 204 -5.42 7.85 17.82
CA LYS A 204 -5.05 8.16 16.44
C LYS A 204 -4.37 7.01 15.72
N GLU A 205 -3.61 6.20 16.44
CA GLU A 205 -2.83 5.09 15.87
C GLU A 205 -3.69 3.87 15.58
N SER A 206 -4.55 3.48 16.53
CA SER A 206 -5.37 2.26 16.41
C SER A 206 -6.80 2.51 15.93
N GLY A 207 -7.29 3.76 15.94
CA GLY A 207 -8.69 4.10 15.68
C GLY A 207 -9.67 3.63 16.76
N ARG A 208 -9.17 3.09 17.89
CA ARG A 208 -10.01 2.52 18.95
C ARG A 208 -10.55 3.61 19.88
N GLN A 209 -11.77 3.39 20.35
CA GLN A 209 -12.46 4.28 21.28
C GLN A 209 -11.89 4.15 22.71
N LEU A 210 -11.86 5.26 23.44
CA LEU A 210 -11.40 5.35 24.83
C LEU A 210 -12.54 5.80 25.74
N ASN A 211 -12.73 5.12 26.86
CA ASN A 211 -13.52 5.59 28.00
C ASN A 211 -12.61 6.37 28.95
N ALA A 212 -13.14 7.38 29.65
CA ALA A 212 -12.44 8.10 30.70
C ALA A 212 -13.08 7.84 32.07
N LYS A 213 -12.23 7.86 33.09
CA LYS A 213 -12.62 7.83 34.49
C LYS A 213 -11.91 8.94 35.25
N ILE A 214 -12.68 9.80 35.91
CA ILE A 214 -12.19 10.77 36.88
C ILE A 214 -12.49 10.23 38.28
N THR A 215 -11.51 10.34 39.17
CA THR A 215 -11.66 9.98 40.59
C THR A 215 -11.25 11.15 41.47
N LEU A 216 -12.18 11.62 42.31
CA LEU A 216 -11.90 12.56 43.38
C LEU A 216 -11.56 11.82 44.68
N SER A 217 -10.55 12.29 45.41
CA SER A 217 -10.12 11.69 46.67
C SER A 217 -9.29 12.65 47.53
N ASP A 218 -9.02 12.26 48.78
CA ASP A 218 -8.04 12.92 49.66
C ASP A 218 -8.32 14.43 49.87
N GLY A 219 -9.60 14.78 49.95
CA GLY A 219 -10.02 16.17 50.01
C GLY A 219 -9.76 16.85 51.35
N GLN A 220 -9.92 18.16 51.35
CA GLN A 220 -9.85 19.03 52.53
C GLN A 220 -11.02 20.01 52.52
N ALA A 221 -11.95 19.80 53.45
CA ALA A 221 -13.05 20.72 53.67
C ALA A 221 -12.54 22.10 54.11
N SER A 222 -13.25 23.14 53.65
CA SER A 222 -13.07 24.51 54.11
C SER A 222 -13.45 24.66 55.58
N THR A 223 -12.83 25.60 56.27
CA THR A 223 -13.34 26.05 57.59
C THR A 223 -14.35 27.19 57.47
N ASN A 224 -14.51 27.76 56.27
CA ASN A 224 -15.57 28.71 55.96
C ASN A 224 -16.88 27.94 55.65
N THR A 225 -17.92 28.19 56.44
CA THR A 225 -19.11 27.32 56.58
C THR A 225 -20.25 27.59 55.59
N ASP A 226 -19.95 28.01 54.35
CA ASP A 226 -21.01 28.37 53.37
C ASP A 226 -21.83 27.17 52.86
N GLY A 227 -21.63 25.97 53.41
CA GLY A 227 -22.46 24.78 53.13
C GLY A 227 -21.75 23.48 53.47
N ASN A 228 -22.50 22.38 53.42
CA ASN A 228 -21.93 21.03 53.50
C ASN A 228 -21.10 20.75 52.24
N PRO A 229 -19.93 20.08 52.34
CA PRO A 229 -19.14 19.68 51.18
C PRO A 229 -19.96 18.92 50.13
N GLY A 230 -19.83 19.31 48.87
CA GLY A 230 -20.61 18.75 47.77
C GLY A 230 -20.07 19.20 46.42
N GLY A 231 -20.84 18.94 45.37
CA GLY A 231 -20.45 19.33 44.03
C GLY A 231 -21.45 18.92 42.97
N PHE A 232 -21.02 19.07 41.73
CA PHE A 232 -21.75 18.69 40.53
C PHE A 232 -20.87 17.83 39.65
N VAL A 233 -21.47 16.84 39.00
CA VAL A 233 -20.87 16.05 37.93
C VAL A 233 -21.68 16.30 36.68
N TYR A 234 -21.00 16.63 35.61
CA TYR A 234 -21.60 17.07 34.37
C TYR A 234 -21.52 15.95 33.33
N SER A 235 -22.52 15.88 32.43
CA SER A 235 -22.51 14.88 31.37
C SER A 235 -21.38 15.10 30.37
N ASN A 236 -20.96 16.35 30.17
CA ASN A 236 -19.87 16.73 29.30
C ASN A 236 -18.51 16.42 29.94
N PHE A 237 -17.67 15.61 29.27
CA PHE A 237 -16.36 15.24 29.81
C PHE A 237 -15.35 16.41 29.91
N VAL A 238 -15.47 17.45 29.08
CA VAL A 238 -14.56 18.60 29.10
C VAL A 238 -14.87 19.55 30.26
N ASP A 239 -16.11 19.51 30.73
CA ASP A 239 -16.71 20.45 31.66
C ASP A 239 -17.24 19.65 32.87
N ASN A 240 -16.39 18.79 33.46
CA ASN A 240 -16.86 17.52 34.04
C ASN A 240 -17.25 17.53 35.52
N VAL A 241 -16.59 18.29 36.38
CA VAL A 241 -16.83 18.26 37.82
C VAL A 241 -16.63 19.64 38.44
N GLY A 242 -17.62 20.07 39.23
CA GLY A 242 -17.52 21.25 40.09
C GLY A 242 -17.57 20.85 41.57
N ILE A 243 -16.74 21.46 42.42
CA ILE A 243 -16.68 21.14 43.85
C ILE A 243 -16.94 22.39 44.69
N GLY A 244 -17.70 22.24 45.78
CA GLY A 244 -18.03 23.30 46.73
C GLY A 244 -17.76 22.86 48.17
N GLY A 245 -17.37 23.81 49.03
CA GLY A 245 -17.03 23.54 50.44
C GLY A 245 -15.69 22.83 50.63
N ILE A 246 -14.89 22.70 49.56
CA ILE A 246 -13.60 22.01 49.53
C ILE A 246 -12.51 23.00 49.11
N THR A 247 -11.40 23.05 49.85
CA THR A 247 -10.25 23.94 49.55
C THR A 247 -9.13 23.23 48.82
N ALA A 248 -9.05 21.90 48.91
CA ALA A 248 -8.15 21.09 48.09
C ALA A 248 -8.76 19.70 47.87
N MET A 249 -8.68 19.18 46.64
CA MET A 249 -9.11 17.84 46.27
C MET A 249 -8.09 17.23 45.31
N LYS A 250 -7.79 15.94 45.49
CA LYS A 250 -6.98 15.20 44.52
C LYS A 250 -7.88 14.64 43.44
N GLU A 251 -7.58 15.00 42.20
CA GLU A 251 -8.27 14.51 41.01
C GLU A 251 -7.35 13.55 40.25
N THR A 252 -7.85 12.38 39.87
CA THR A 252 -7.11 11.38 39.09
C THR A 252 -7.85 11.08 37.79
N LEU A 253 -7.17 11.21 36.66
CA LEU A 253 -7.72 10.91 35.34
C LEU A 253 -7.10 9.63 34.76
N SER A 254 -7.96 8.74 34.26
CA SER A 254 -7.52 7.55 33.53
C SER A 254 -8.37 7.25 32.30
N TYR A 255 -7.75 6.64 31.31
CA TYR A 255 -8.37 6.13 30.09
C TYR A 255 -8.23 4.61 29.97
N THR A 256 -9.26 3.99 29.42
CA THR A 256 -9.27 2.57 29.04
C THR A 256 -9.84 2.41 27.64
N TYR A 257 -9.37 1.44 26.87
CA TYR A 257 -9.98 1.12 25.59
C TYR A 257 -11.39 0.56 25.78
N ALA A 258 -12.36 1.11 25.06
CA ALA A 258 -13.78 0.82 25.26
C ALA A 258 -14.18 -0.62 24.88
N ASP A 259 -13.45 -1.23 23.95
CA ASP A 259 -13.70 -2.58 23.43
C ASP A 259 -13.28 -3.69 24.39
N ASN A 260 -12.22 -3.49 25.19
CA ASN A 260 -11.65 -4.54 26.03
C ASN A 260 -11.24 -4.12 27.44
N GLY A 261 -11.46 -2.86 27.82
CA GLY A 261 -11.17 -2.32 29.15
C GLY A 261 -9.69 -2.26 29.52
N LYS A 262 -8.76 -2.53 28.58
CA LYS A 262 -7.33 -2.39 28.86
C LYS A 262 -6.97 -0.94 29.09
N ASN A 263 -6.08 -0.69 30.04
CA ASN A 263 -5.54 0.65 30.32
C ASN A 263 -4.87 1.22 29.06
N TYR A 264 -5.09 2.50 28.83
CA TYR A 264 -4.32 3.28 27.87
C TYR A 264 -2.87 3.40 28.35
N ASP A 265 -1.91 3.20 27.46
CA ASP A 265 -0.48 3.08 27.79
C ASP A 265 0.36 4.27 27.30
N LYS A 266 -0.23 5.15 26.48
CA LYS A 266 0.44 6.36 25.98
C LYS A 266 0.30 7.51 26.97
N LYS A 267 1.34 8.35 27.04
CA LYS A 267 1.25 9.65 27.70
C LYS A 267 0.30 10.56 26.92
N PHE A 268 -0.35 11.49 27.59
CA PHE A 268 -1.23 12.46 26.97
C PHE A 268 -1.19 13.79 27.71
N TYR A 269 -1.63 14.86 27.04
CA TYR A 269 -1.85 16.15 27.65
C TYR A 269 -3.21 16.21 28.33
N TRP A 270 -3.19 16.74 29.55
CA TRP A 270 -4.35 17.03 30.37
C TRP A 270 -4.27 18.49 30.81
N THR A 271 -5.24 19.30 30.40
CA THR A 271 -5.26 20.73 30.69
C THR A 271 -6.31 21.06 31.71
N ILE A 272 -5.92 21.88 32.66
CA ILE A 272 -6.76 22.46 33.68
C ILE A 272 -6.91 23.93 33.35
N GLY A 273 -8.09 24.32 32.89
CA GLY A 273 -8.39 25.68 32.44
C GLY A 273 -9.36 26.39 33.36
N SER A 274 -9.60 27.67 33.05
CA SER A 274 -10.51 28.54 33.80
C SER A 274 -10.10 28.75 35.26
N LEU A 275 -8.79 28.80 35.55
CA LEU A 275 -8.27 29.06 36.90
C LEU A 275 -8.49 30.52 37.29
N ASN A 276 -9.68 30.80 37.80
CA ASN A 276 -10.16 32.12 38.14
C ASN A 276 -9.51 32.63 39.44
N PHE A 277 -9.29 33.94 39.53
CA PHE A 277 -8.75 34.56 40.74
C PHE A 277 -9.36 35.95 40.96
N GLN A 278 -9.65 36.28 42.21
CA GLN A 278 -10.24 37.56 42.56
C GLN A 278 -9.40 38.26 43.61
N ASP A 279 -9.02 39.49 43.29
CA ASP A 279 -8.16 40.29 44.15
C ASP A 279 -8.74 40.42 45.56
N GLY A 280 -7.91 40.13 46.56
CA GLY A 280 -8.29 40.19 47.98
C GLY A 280 -9.29 39.11 48.45
N ILE A 281 -9.69 38.16 47.60
CA ILE A 281 -10.79 37.23 47.91
C ILE A 281 -10.32 35.76 47.89
N ARG A 282 -9.97 35.24 46.71
CA ARG A 282 -9.63 33.82 46.50
C ARG A 282 -8.88 33.62 45.19
N ALA A 283 -8.19 32.49 45.05
CA ALA A 283 -7.61 32.06 43.79
C ALA A 283 -7.84 30.55 43.61
N GLU A 284 -8.40 30.17 42.47
CA GLU A 284 -8.40 28.78 42.04
C GLU A 284 -6.97 28.37 41.69
N PHE A 285 -6.65 27.11 41.98
CA PHE A 285 -5.32 26.59 41.72
C PHE A 285 -5.37 25.16 41.18
N THR A 286 -4.28 24.81 40.52
CA THR A 286 -3.92 23.42 40.24
C THR A 286 -2.47 23.15 40.62
N ALA A 287 -2.15 21.93 41.04
CA ALA A 287 -0.77 21.53 41.29
C ALA A 287 -0.51 20.09 40.84
N PRO A 288 0.70 19.79 40.32
CA PRO A 288 1.05 18.44 39.91
C PRO A 288 1.15 17.50 41.13
N ASP A 289 0.82 16.23 40.92
CA ASP A 289 1.03 15.16 41.91
C ASP A 289 1.58 13.91 41.20
N LYS A 290 1.05 12.72 41.49
CA LYS A 290 1.62 11.46 41.00
C LYS A 290 1.38 11.31 39.50
N GLY A 291 2.44 10.94 38.77
CA GLY A 291 2.33 10.55 37.36
C GLY A 291 2.34 11.71 36.37
N VAL A 292 2.42 12.96 36.83
CA VAL A 292 2.73 14.13 36.01
C VAL A 292 4.21 14.07 35.59
N VAL A 293 4.44 14.21 34.29
CA VAL A 293 5.78 14.15 33.68
C VAL A 293 6.34 15.56 33.48
N ALA A 294 5.52 16.46 32.95
CA ALA A 294 5.91 17.83 32.65
C ALA A 294 4.70 18.77 32.79
N THR A 295 4.98 20.04 33.06
CA THR A 295 3.96 21.09 33.15
C THR A 295 4.27 22.19 32.15
N PHE A 296 3.22 22.72 31.54
CA PHE A 296 3.30 23.73 30.50
C PHE A 296 2.31 24.86 30.77
N MET A 297 2.75 26.09 30.53
CA MET A 297 1.92 27.28 30.56
C MET A 297 2.12 28.05 29.26
N ASN A 298 1.10 28.75 28.79
CA ASN A 298 1.29 29.62 27.63
C ASN A 298 2.23 30.78 28.00
N LYS A 299 3.02 31.27 27.04
CA LYS A 299 3.86 32.47 27.21
C LYS A 299 3.06 33.74 27.52
N ASP A 300 1.80 33.78 27.09
CA ASP A 300 0.87 34.90 27.25
C ASP A 300 -0.13 34.61 28.40
N THR A 301 0.19 33.64 29.27
CA THR A 301 -0.61 33.33 30.46
C THR A 301 -0.70 34.54 31.39
N ILE A 302 -1.85 34.68 32.05
CA ILE A 302 -2.05 35.69 33.10
C ILE A 302 -1.86 35.11 34.50
N LEU A 303 -1.65 33.80 34.60
CA LEU A 303 -1.28 33.13 35.83
C LEU A 303 0.19 33.42 36.16
N GLU A 304 0.58 33.24 37.42
CA GLU A 304 2.00 33.33 37.75
C GLU A 304 2.76 32.15 37.12
N PRO A 305 3.87 32.38 36.40
CA PRO A 305 4.60 31.33 35.67
C PRO A 305 5.43 30.42 36.60
N THR A 306 5.18 30.47 37.90
CA THR A 306 5.84 29.66 38.92
C THR A 306 4.81 29.25 39.96
N LEU A 307 5.06 28.15 40.66
CA LEU A 307 4.21 27.70 41.76
C LEU A 307 4.11 28.75 42.88
N GLN A 308 2.89 29.20 43.14
CA GLN A 308 2.56 30.15 44.19
C GLN A 308 2.33 29.44 45.52
N GLN A 309 2.65 30.12 46.62
CA GLN A 309 2.26 29.67 47.95
C GLN A 309 0.73 29.70 48.08
N LEU A 310 0.15 28.61 48.55
CA LEU A 310 -1.28 28.53 48.85
C LEU A 310 -1.54 28.92 50.30
N PHE A 311 -2.79 29.28 50.60
CA PHE A 311 -3.24 29.77 51.89
C PHE A 311 -4.53 29.10 52.35
N GLY A 312 -4.86 29.28 53.64
CA GLY A 312 -6.01 28.64 54.27
C GLY A 312 -5.83 27.12 54.43
N THR A 313 -6.94 26.39 54.58
CA THR A 313 -6.91 24.96 54.85
C THR A 313 -6.39 24.12 53.70
N ALA A 314 -6.36 24.62 52.46
CA ALA A 314 -5.75 23.95 51.31
C ALA A 314 -4.31 23.47 51.62
N THR A 315 -3.56 24.29 52.38
CA THR A 315 -2.18 24.01 52.80
C THR A 315 -2.01 22.71 53.58
N LYS A 316 -3.07 22.19 54.22
CA LYS A 316 -3.02 20.89 54.91
C LYS A 316 -2.78 19.71 53.96
N LYS A 317 -3.04 19.90 52.66
CA LYS A 317 -2.85 18.89 51.62
C LYS A 317 -1.76 19.29 50.63
N VAL A 318 -1.80 20.54 50.17
CA VAL A 318 -0.94 21.04 49.10
C VAL A 318 -0.47 22.45 49.44
N GLN A 319 0.85 22.64 49.48
CA GLN A 319 1.46 23.89 49.96
C GLN A 319 1.60 24.93 48.84
N LYS A 320 1.75 24.48 47.60
CA LYS A 320 1.97 25.35 46.44
C LYS A 320 1.15 24.89 45.25
N GLY A 321 0.71 25.83 44.41
CA GLY A 321 -0.05 25.57 43.20
C GLY A 321 0.14 26.66 42.16
N PHE A 322 -0.16 26.35 40.91
CA PHE A 322 -0.29 27.33 39.84
C PHE A 322 -1.62 28.04 40.02
N ALA A 323 -1.56 29.36 40.16
CA ALA A 323 -2.69 30.23 40.44
C ALA A 323 -2.41 31.63 39.86
N GLY A 324 -3.44 32.45 39.79
CA GLY A 324 -3.30 33.86 39.45
C GLY A 324 -2.45 34.63 40.45
N LYS A 325 -1.99 35.80 40.02
CA LYS A 325 -1.21 36.69 40.89
C LYS A 325 -2.10 37.31 41.97
N ILE A 326 -1.85 36.93 43.22
CA ILE A 326 -2.49 37.57 44.38
C ILE A 326 -2.19 39.08 44.37
N GLY A 327 -3.21 39.90 44.65
CA GLY A 327 -3.09 41.36 44.60
C GLY A 327 -3.40 41.97 43.22
N THR A 328 -3.89 41.17 42.27
CA THR A 328 -4.30 41.65 40.95
C THR A 328 -5.71 41.24 40.60
N ALA A 329 -6.41 42.13 39.89
CA ALA A 329 -7.71 41.83 39.34
C ALA A 329 -7.54 40.97 38.08
N GLN A 330 -8.27 39.85 38.03
CA GLN A 330 -8.36 39.03 36.83
C GLN A 330 -9.02 39.83 35.69
N PRO A 331 -8.48 39.77 34.47
CA PRO A 331 -9.14 40.27 33.26
C PRO A 331 -10.48 39.54 33.03
N GLY A 332 -11.45 40.20 32.40
CA GLY A 332 -12.71 39.54 32.04
C GLY A 332 -12.52 38.53 30.91
N ILE A 333 -12.30 37.27 31.26
CA ILE A 333 -12.27 36.12 30.35
C ILE A 333 -13.47 35.23 30.68
N SER A 334 -14.14 34.70 29.65
CA SER A 334 -15.27 33.78 29.84
C SER A 334 -14.74 32.37 30.02
N ASP A 335 -15.22 31.67 31.05
CA ASP A 335 -14.77 30.31 31.45
C ASP A 335 -14.73 29.31 30.27
N GLU A 336 -15.73 29.34 29.38
CA GLU A 336 -15.85 28.41 28.24
C GLU A 336 -15.10 28.86 26.97
N SER A 337 -14.38 29.98 27.04
CA SER A 337 -13.69 30.52 25.87
C SER A 337 -12.35 29.81 25.61
N PRO A 338 -11.88 29.75 24.34
CA PRO A 338 -10.51 29.30 24.05
C PRO A 338 -9.43 30.10 24.78
N GLU A 339 -9.74 31.36 25.15
CA GLU A 339 -8.85 32.21 25.92
C GLU A 339 -8.70 31.75 27.37
N ALA A 340 -9.74 31.18 27.99
CA ALA A 340 -9.64 30.61 29.34
C ALA A 340 -8.67 29.42 29.39
N ILE A 341 -8.69 28.55 28.37
CA ILE A 341 -7.70 27.48 28.26
C ILE A 341 -6.30 28.05 28.01
N THR A 342 -6.16 29.02 27.11
CA THR A 342 -4.84 29.52 26.68
C THR A 342 -4.17 30.40 27.74
N LYS A 343 -4.93 31.29 28.42
CA LYS A 343 -4.38 32.32 29.32
C LYS A 343 -4.52 31.95 30.79
N GLU A 344 -5.55 31.19 31.15
CA GLU A 344 -5.90 30.79 32.53
C GLU A 344 -5.78 29.28 32.72
N GLY A 345 -5.04 28.61 31.82
CA GLY A 345 -4.85 27.17 31.87
C GLY A 345 -3.42 26.73 32.15
N VAL A 346 -3.32 25.53 32.69
CA VAL A 346 -2.08 24.77 32.88
C VAL A 346 -2.24 23.42 32.21
N THR A 347 -1.35 23.09 31.27
CA THR A 347 -1.33 21.79 30.60
C THR A 347 -0.27 20.90 31.24
N TYR A 348 -0.66 19.69 31.63
CA TYR A 348 0.24 18.65 32.12
C TYR A 348 0.43 17.58 31.06
N LEU A 349 1.68 17.15 30.81
CA LEU A 349 1.91 15.86 30.17
C LEU A 349 1.90 14.79 31.25
N VAL A 350 1.05 13.79 31.11
CA VAL A 350 0.79 12.81 32.17
C VAL A 350 0.88 11.38 31.68
N ASN A 351 1.18 10.46 32.60
CA ASN A 351 0.91 9.04 32.41
C ASN A 351 -0.57 8.74 32.71
N ASN A 352 -1.10 7.66 32.15
CA ASN A 352 -2.45 7.23 32.46
C ASN A 352 -2.63 6.91 33.95
N GLY A 353 -3.70 7.43 34.57
CA GLY A 353 -3.93 7.33 36.01
C GLY A 353 -3.14 8.35 36.85
N ALA A 354 -2.65 9.44 36.23
CA ALA A 354 -2.02 10.53 36.95
C ALA A 354 -3.02 11.31 37.79
N SER A 355 -2.52 11.90 38.87
CA SER A 355 -3.25 12.78 39.76
C SER A 355 -2.68 14.19 39.79
N ILE A 356 -3.56 15.15 40.07
CA ILE A 356 -3.25 16.54 40.36
C ILE A 356 -4.06 16.98 41.59
N TRP A 357 -3.66 18.10 42.17
CA TRP A 357 -4.47 18.83 43.13
C TRP A 357 -5.23 19.95 42.43
N VAL A 358 -6.48 20.14 42.81
CA VAL A 358 -7.32 21.26 42.41
C VAL A 358 -8.01 21.85 43.64
N GLY A 359 -8.34 23.14 43.61
CA GLY A 359 -9.09 23.75 44.69
C GLY A 359 -8.99 25.26 44.74
N GLU A 360 -9.20 25.80 45.94
CA GLU A 360 -9.35 27.22 46.23
C GLU A 360 -8.38 27.61 47.34
N SER A 361 -7.57 28.62 47.07
CA SER A 361 -6.66 29.23 48.03
C SER A 361 -7.22 30.57 48.51
N GLY A 362 -7.00 30.86 49.79
CA GLY A 362 -7.06 32.25 50.26
C GLY A 362 -5.94 33.11 49.65
N VAL A 363 -5.91 34.39 50.00
CA VAL A 363 -4.96 35.37 49.45
C VAL A 363 -3.85 35.79 50.42
N ALA A 364 -3.90 35.35 51.68
CA ALA A 364 -2.86 35.64 52.67
C ALA A 364 -2.78 34.58 53.78
N GLU A 365 -1.69 34.59 54.54
CA GLU A 365 -1.43 33.62 55.61
C GLU A 365 -2.57 33.54 56.62
N GLY A 366 -3.03 32.31 56.88
CA GLY A 366 -4.14 32.03 57.80
C GLY A 366 -5.53 32.42 57.28
N GLN A 367 -5.65 32.95 56.05
CA GLN A 367 -6.94 33.31 55.47
C GLN A 367 -7.52 32.15 54.64
N GLU A 368 -8.75 31.79 54.94
CA GLU A 368 -9.59 30.95 54.07
C GLU A 368 -10.01 31.73 52.82
N PRO A 369 -10.30 31.05 51.70
CA PRO A 369 -10.91 31.71 50.55
C PRO A 369 -12.26 32.32 50.94
N GLN A 370 -12.52 33.52 50.43
CA GLN A 370 -13.70 34.32 50.77
C GLN A 370 -14.70 34.34 49.62
N GLY A 371 -15.97 34.57 49.94
CA GLY A 371 -17.03 34.78 48.95
C GLY A 371 -17.45 36.24 48.89
N ASN A 372 -18.32 36.57 47.95
CA ASN A 372 -19.04 37.84 47.90
C ASN A 372 -20.47 37.63 47.38
N ALA A 373 -21.22 38.71 47.11
CA ALA A 373 -22.61 38.63 46.66
C ALA A 373 -22.81 37.84 45.35
N ASN A 374 -21.76 37.67 44.54
CA ASN A 374 -21.79 37.05 43.22
C ASN A 374 -20.90 35.79 43.12
N LEU A 375 -20.10 35.49 44.14
CA LEU A 375 -19.11 34.41 44.12
C LEU A 375 -19.15 33.64 45.43
N HIS A 376 -19.31 32.32 45.32
CA HIS A 376 -19.18 31.42 46.45
C HIS A 376 -17.71 31.35 46.88
N SER A 377 -17.46 31.16 48.18
CA SER A 377 -16.10 31.18 48.74
C SER A 377 -15.23 30.00 48.32
N THR A 378 -15.83 28.87 47.97
CA THR A 378 -15.14 27.59 47.78
C THR A 378 -15.67 26.82 46.59
N PHE A 379 -16.47 27.47 45.74
CA PHE A 379 -16.96 26.84 44.52
C PHE A 379 -15.88 26.95 43.45
N ASN A 380 -15.37 25.79 43.07
CA ASN A 380 -14.38 25.62 42.02
C ASN A 380 -15.05 24.92 40.83
N HIS A 381 -15.00 25.57 39.68
CA HIS A 381 -15.49 25.05 38.40
C HIS A 381 -14.34 24.99 37.41
N ILE A 382 -13.53 23.93 37.53
CA ILE A 382 -12.35 23.74 36.69
C ILE A 382 -12.73 22.99 35.41
N MET A 383 -12.40 23.62 34.28
CA MET A 383 -12.50 23.00 32.95
C MET A 383 -11.36 22.00 32.81
N THR A 384 -11.63 20.70 32.75
CA THR A 384 -10.60 19.74 32.35
C THR A 384 -10.69 19.47 30.86
N ALA A 385 -9.94 20.24 30.09
CA ALA A 385 -9.89 20.14 28.65
C ALA A 385 -8.73 19.24 28.21
N THR A 386 -8.94 18.55 27.09
CA THR A 386 -7.82 17.99 26.32
C THR A 386 -7.26 18.98 25.31
N ASP A 387 -7.99 20.08 25.08
CA ASP A 387 -7.43 21.25 24.42
C ASP A 387 -6.26 21.74 25.28
N THR A 388 -5.20 22.19 24.63
CA THR A 388 -3.92 22.48 25.27
C THR A 388 -3.63 23.97 25.23
N ILE A 389 -2.83 24.44 26.18
CA ILE A 389 -2.43 25.85 26.27
C ILE A 389 -1.69 26.35 25.02
N ALA A 390 -1.14 25.45 24.20
CA ALA A 390 -0.48 25.74 22.93
C ALA A 390 -0.65 24.54 21.98
N PRO A 391 -0.58 24.73 20.65
CA PRO A 391 -0.72 23.63 19.70
C PRO A 391 0.26 22.49 19.98
N THR A 392 -0.18 21.26 19.75
CA THR A 392 0.71 20.09 19.82
C THR A 392 1.41 19.86 18.49
N ALA A 393 2.59 19.25 18.54
CA ALA A 393 3.25 18.75 17.35
C ALA A 393 2.45 17.58 16.75
N VAL A 394 2.65 17.34 15.45
CA VAL A 394 2.10 16.18 14.76
C VAL A 394 3.24 15.18 14.60
N LYS A 395 3.04 13.96 15.09
CA LYS A 395 4.03 12.91 14.92
C LYS A 395 4.15 12.56 13.43
N PRO A 396 5.36 12.44 12.87
CA PRO A 396 5.54 12.03 11.49
C PRO A 396 4.87 10.68 11.21
N VAL A 397 4.09 10.64 10.13
CA VAL A 397 3.38 9.44 9.67
C VAL A 397 4.22 8.74 8.60
N LEU A 398 4.23 7.40 8.64
CA LEU A 398 4.90 6.61 7.61
C LEU A 398 4.33 6.95 6.21
N PRO A 399 5.17 7.12 5.19
CA PRO A 399 4.69 7.37 3.84
C PRO A 399 3.99 6.13 3.25
N ASP A 400 2.89 6.34 2.51
CA ASP A 400 2.27 5.29 1.68
C ASP A 400 3.07 5.17 0.37
N ILE A 401 3.69 4.00 0.16
CA ILE A 401 4.61 3.75 -0.96
C ILE A 401 4.04 2.67 -1.88
N SER A 402 4.03 2.96 -3.18
CA SER A 402 3.76 2.00 -4.24
C SER A 402 4.92 1.93 -5.23
N ALA A 403 5.05 0.78 -5.89
CA ALA A 403 6.03 0.53 -6.93
C ALA A 403 5.34 -0.11 -8.13
N ASN A 404 5.58 0.42 -9.32
CA ASN A 404 5.03 -0.11 -10.57
C ASN A 404 6.17 -0.63 -11.43
N TYR A 405 6.11 -1.92 -11.73
CA TYR A 405 7.04 -2.63 -12.59
C TYR A 405 6.44 -2.82 -13.97
N GLN A 406 7.27 -2.70 -15.00
CA GLN A 406 6.86 -2.98 -16.38
C GLN A 406 7.59 -4.19 -16.94
N GLN A 407 6.91 -4.96 -17.78
CA GLN A 407 7.47 -6.11 -18.47
C GLN A 407 6.99 -6.11 -19.93
N PHE A 408 7.88 -6.43 -20.85
CA PHE A 408 7.57 -6.48 -22.26
C PHE A 408 7.77 -7.91 -22.76
N GLU A 409 6.81 -8.41 -23.51
CA GLU A 409 6.89 -9.71 -24.15
C GLU A 409 6.83 -9.55 -25.66
N VAL A 410 7.65 -10.33 -26.35
CA VAL A 410 7.70 -10.41 -27.80
C VAL A 410 7.16 -11.78 -28.19
N PRO A 411 6.07 -11.86 -28.97
CA PRO A 411 5.56 -13.13 -29.48
C PRO A 411 6.65 -13.88 -30.24
N THR A 412 6.56 -15.20 -30.29
CA THR A 412 7.49 -16.04 -31.05
C THR A 412 6.70 -17.08 -31.83
N LEU A 413 7.18 -17.44 -33.01
CA LEU A 413 6.61 -18.51 -33.84
C LEU A 413 7.55 -19.72 -33.84
N ALA A 414 7.00 -20.92 -33.77
CA ALA A 414 7.73 -22.16 -33.97
C ALA A 414 7.14 -22.92 -35.15
N LYS A 415 8.00 -23.61 -35.89
CA LYS A 415 7.62 -24.47 -37.01
C LYS A 415 8.10 -25.89 -36.81
N ASP A 416 7.23 -26.82 -37.16
CA ASP A 416 7.54 -28.23 -37.24
C ASP A 416 7.07 -28.82 -38.57
N VAL A 417 7.57 -30.00 -38.91
CA VAL A 417 7.14 -30.80 -40.06
C VAL A 417 6.81 -32.21 -39.63
N GLN A 418 5.66 -32.72 -40.06
CA GLN A 418 5.12 -34.03 -39.70
C GLN A 418 4.79 -34.84 -40.95
N ALA A 419 4.89 -36.17 -40.86
CA ALA A 419 4.50 -37.07 -41.94
C ALA A 419 2.96 -37.17 -42.06
N GLY A 420 2.45 -37.19 -43.28
CA GLY A 420 1.04 -37.38 -43.59
C GLY A 420 0.19 -36.13 -43.35
N GLU A 421 -1.14 -36.31 -43.30
CA GLU A 421 -2.05 -35.29 -42.82
C GLU A 421 -2.16 -35.41 -41.30
N THR A 422 -1.93 -34.33 -40.56
CA THR A 422 -2.24 -34.28 -39.12
C THR A 422 -3.70 -33.90 -38.89
N ASP A 423 -4.32 -34.54 -37.91
CA ASP A 423 -5.69 -34.26 -37.47
C ASP A 423 -5.76 -33.15 -36.40
N GLY A 424 -4.64 -32.48 -36.16
CA GLY A 424 -4.49 -31.52 -35.08
C GLY A 424 -4.04 -32.17 -33.77
N SER A 425 -3.88 -33.49 -33.69
CA SER A 425 -3.29 -34.10 -32.50
C SER A 425 -1.78 -33.84 -32.46
N ASP A 426 -1.27 -33.39 -31.31
CA ASP A 426 0.16 -33.22 -31.02
C ASP A 426 0.89 -34.58 -30.82
N SER A 427 0.29 -35.66 -31.35
CA SER A 427 0.76 -37.05 -31.19
C SER A 427 1.69 -37.49 -32.33
N ASN A 428 1.69 -36.74 -33.44
CA ASN A 428 2.58 -37.00 -34.56
C ASN A 428 4.00 -36.53 -34.23
N THR A 429 4.97 -37.43 -34.42
CA THR A 429 6.39 -37.12 -34.21
C THR A 429 6.90 -36.26 -35.36
N SER A 430 7.65 -35.20 -35.02
CA SER A 430 8.40 -34.40 -35.99
C SER A 430 9.25 -35.28 -36.89
N ILE A 431 9.25 -34.98 -38.19
CA ILE A 431 10.14 -35.57 -39.20
C ILE A 431 11.19 -34.57 -39.67
N ASP A 432 11.45 -33.50 -38.91
CA ASP A 432 12.50 -32.53 -39.23
C ASP A 432 13.88 -33.22 -39.30
N GLY A 433 14.61 -32.96 -40.38
CA GLY A 433 15.86 -33.60 -40.77
C GLY A 433 15.72 -34.98 -41.41
N GLU A 434 14.51 -35.53 -41.55
CA GLU A 434 14.30 -36.86 -42.13
C GLU A 434 14.13 -36.84 -43.66
N GLU A 435 14.28 -38.02 -44.28
CA GLU A 435 14.07 -38.21 -45.71
C GLU A 435 12.58 -38.44 -46.04
N VAL A 436 12.07 -37.75 -47.06
CA VAL A 436 10.72 -37.89 -47.61
C VAL A 436 10.79 -38.22 -49.10
N LYS A 437 9.79 -38.92 -49.65
CA LYS A 437 9.79 -39.38 -51.04
C LYS A 437 8.89 -38.52 -51.92
N ASN A 438 9.20 -38.48 -53.21
CA ASN A 438 8.28 -37.97 -54.21
C ASN A 438 6.92 -38.72 -54.11
N GLY A 439 5.84 -37.95 -53.96
CA GLY A 439 4.48 -38.41 -53.70
C GLY A 439 4.05 -38.35 -52.24
N ASP A 440 4.98 -38.24 -51.27
CA ASP A 440 4.65 -38.21 -49.85
C ASP A 440 3.83 -36.95 -49.48
N THR A 441 2.92 -37.12 -48.53
CA THR A 441 2.21 -36.00 -47.91
C THR A 441 2.95 -35.61 -46.63
N ILE A 442 3.17 -34.31 -46.44
CA ILE A 442 3.76 -33.73 -45.23
C ILE A 442 2.92 -32.57 -44.72
N SER A 443 2.93 -32.32 -43.42
CA SER A 443 2.23 -31.20 -42.78
C SER A 443 3.23 -30.29 -42.06
N TYR A 444 3.23 -29.00 -42.38
CA TYR A 444 3.94 -27.97 -41.63
C TYR A 444 3.03 -27.43 -40.52
N VAL A 445 3.51 -27.42 -39.28
CA VAL A 445 2.76 -26.94 -38.10
C VAL A 445 3.39 -25.64 -37.63
N LEU A 446 2.62 -24.56 -37.60
CA LEU A 446 3.03 -23.21 -37.21
C LEU A 446 2.32 -22.82 -35.91
N LYS A 447 3.09 -22.73 -34.83
CA LYS A 447 2.57 -22.53 -33.46
C LYS A 447 3.19 -21.30 -32.83
N SER A 448 2.35 -20.33 -32.51
CA SER A 448 2.76 -19.08 -31.87
C SER A 448 2.81 -19.23 -30.34
N SER A 449 3.57 -18.38 -29.68
CA SER A 449 3.54 -18.27 -28.22
C SER A 449 2.18 -17.78 -27.73
N ASP A 450 1.76 -18.27 -26.57
CA ASP A 450 0.57 -17.79 -25.88
C ASP A 450 0.66 -16.29 -25.58
N LEU A 451 -0.49 -15.61 -25.55
CA LEU A 451 -0.56 -14.23 -25.10
C LEU A 451 -0.51 -14.19 -23.56
N PRO A 452 0.32 -13.33 -22.95
CA PRO A 452 0.44 -13.27 -21.51
C PRO A 452 -0.79 -12.66 -20.83
N ALA A 453 -0.93 -13.01 -19.56
CA ALA A 453 -1.83 -12.32 -18.64
C ALA A 453 -1.36 -10.88 -18.40
N ASN A 454 -2.30 -10.01 -18.03
CA ASN A 454 -2.12 -8.60 -17.71
C ASN A 454 -1.54 -7.73 -18.85
N ARG A 455 -1.66 -8.19 -20.11
CA ARG A 455 -1.23 -7.41 -21.26
C ARG A 455 -2.06 -6.14 -21.43
N GLN A 456 -1.43 -5.03 -21.83
CA GLN A 456 -2.12 -3.75 -22.05
C GLN A 456 -2.76 -3.65 -23.44
N ASP A 457 -2.06 -4.13 -24.46
CA ASP A 457 -2.48 -3.97 -25.85
C ASP A 457 -3.51 -5.04 -26.26
N ASP A 458 -4.52 -4.60 -27.02
CA ASP A 458 -5.41 -5.49 -27.75
C ASP A 458 -4.67 -6.05 -28.96
N ILE A 459 -4.92 -7.30 -29.31
CA ILE A 459 -4.51 -7.87 -30.61
C ILE A 459 -5.50 -7.39 -31.66
N LYS A 460 -5.00 -6.62 -32.63
CA LYS A 460 -5.77 -5.95 -33.70
C LYS A 460 -5.61 -6.65 -35.03
N ASP A 461 -4.52 -7.38 -35.19
CA ASP A 461 -4.20 -8.20 -36.35
C ASP A 461 -3.37 -9.40 -35.90
N ASP A 462 -3.57 -10.53 -36.57
CA ASP A 462 -2.87 -11.78 -36.37
C ASP A 462 -2.88 -12.57 -37.69
N VAL A 463 -1.72 -12.63 -38.34
CA VAL A 463 -1.55 -13.19 -39.68
C VAL A 463 -0.39 -14.16 -39.66
N ILE A 464 -0.63 -15.41 -40.04
CA ILE A 464 0.40 -16.44 -40.20
C ILE A 464 0.54 -16.72 -41.70
N SER A 465 1.77 -16.66 -42.22
CA SER A 465 2.07 -16.91 -43.62
C SER A 465 3.24 -17.86 -43.78
N ASP A 466 3.27 -18.55 -44.92
CA ASP A 466 4.25 -19.58 -45.22
C ASP A 466 4.41 -19.67 -46.73
N THR A 467 5.64 -19.56 -47.23
CA THR A 467 5.92 -19.85 -48.64
C THR A 467 6.46 -21.27 -48.72
N LEU A 468 5.63 -22.18 -49.21
CA LEU A 468 6.00 -23.56 -49.39
C LEU A 468 7.24 -23.66 -50.30
N PRO A 469 8.18 -24.56 -49.98
CA PRO A 469 9.41 -24.72 -50.75
C PRO A 469 9.15 -25.35 -52.12
N ASP A 470 10.02 -24.99 -53.07
CA ASP A 470 10.03 -25.60 -54.39
C ASP A 470 10.07 -27.13 -54.29
N GLY A 471 9.16 -27.80 -54.99
CA GLY A 471 9.01 -29.26 -54.91
C GLY A 471 7.99 -29.73 -53.87
N VAL A 472 7.31 -28.82 -53.16
CA VAL A 472 6.13 -29.15 -52.33
C VAL A 472 4.91 -28.36 -52.83
N SER A 473 3.84 -29.06 -53.19
CA SER A 473 2.59 -28.42 -53.63
C SER A 473 1.55 -28.37 -52.51
N PHE A 474 0.91 -27.22 -52.34
CA PHE A 474 -0.18 -27.04 -51.37
C PHE A 474 -1.33 -28.02 -51.61
N LYS A 475 -1.84 -28.64 -50.54
CA LYS A 475 -3.00 -29.53 -50.57
C LYS A 475 -4.16 -28.96 -49.76
N SER A 476 -3.92 -28.59 -48.51
CA SER A 476 -4.94 -28.04 -47.61
C SER A 476 -4.29 -27.28 -46.45
N ALA A 477 -5.08 -26.48 -45.74
CA ALA A 477 -4.68 -25.89 -44.47
C ALA A 477 -5.85 -25.89 -43.49
N LYS A 478 -5.54 -25.98 -42.20
CA LYS A 478 -6.50 -25.91 -41.10
C LYS A 478 -5.92 -25.14 -39.92
N ALA A 479 -6.78 -24.47 -39.16
CA ALA A 479 -6.44 -23.92 -37.87
C ALA A 479 -6.95 -24.84 -36.76
N TYR A 480 -6.20 -24.97 -35.68
CA TYR A 480 -6.56 -25.78 -34.53
C TYR A 480 -6.37 -25.00 -33.24
N ASN A 481 -7.32 -25.15 -32.31
CA ASN A 481 -7.17 -24.59 -30.97
C ASN A 481 -6.19 -25.42 -30.12
N ALA A 482 -5.83 -24.94 -28.93
CA ALA A 482 -4.90 -25.62 -28.02
C ALA A 482 -5.28 -27.06 -27.61
N ASN A 483 -6.54 -27.48 -27.82
CA ASN A 483 -7.01 -28.84 -27.56
C ASN A 483 -6.98 -29.74 -28.80
N GLY A 484 -6.43 -29.27 -29.92
CA GLY A 484 -6.38 -30.00 -31.19
C GLY A 484 -7.73 -30.07 -31.93
N GLN A 485 -8.68 -29.18 -31.60
CA GLN A 485 -9.96 -29.13 -32.29
C GLN A 485 -9.90 -28.16 -33.47
N ASP A 486 -10.50 -28.54 -34.59
CA ASP A 486 -10.56 -27.70 -35.79
C ASP A 486 -11.28 -26.38 -35.48
N ASP A 487 -10.54 -25.28 -35.57
CA ASP A 487 -11.04 -23.92 -35.36
C ASP A 487 -10.87 -23.05 -36.62
N SER A 488 -10.81 -23.69 -37.80
CA SER A 488 -10.64 -23.00 -39.09
C SER A 488 -11.74 -21.97 -39.37
N THR A 489 -12.88 -22.03 -38.69
CA THR A 489 -13.96 -21.03 -38.82
C THR A 489 -13.55 -19.64 -38.36
N ASN A 490 -12.60 -19.55 -37.42
CA ASN A 490 -12.06 -18.31 -36.88
C ASN A 490 -10.96 -17.67 -37.75
N TRP A 491 -10.63 -18.32 -38.87
CA TRP A 491 -9.56 -17.90 -39.77
C TRP A 491 -10.03 -17.75 -41.22
N GLU A 492 -9.39 -16.85 -41.95
CA GLU A 492 -9.40 -16.77 -43.41
C GLU A 492 -8.15 -17.45 -43.94
N LEU A 493 -8.30 -18.67 -44.47
CA LEU A 493 -7.20 -19.51 -44.95
C LEU A 493 -7.14 -19.41 -46.47
N ASN A 494 -6.09 -18.77 -46.99
CA ASN A 494 -5.90 -18.52 -48.42
C ASN A 494 -4.56 -19.11 -48.89
N ASN A 495 -4.53 -19.57 -50.14
CA ASN A 495 -3.31 -20.00 -50.82
C ASN A 495 -3.23 -19.36 -52.20
N ASP A 496 -2.16 -18.61 -52.45
CA ASP A 496 -1.81 -18.02 -53.74
C ASP A 496 -0.51 -18.64 -54.27
N GLY A 497 -0.63 -19.60 -55.17
CA GLY A 497 0.50 -20.37 -55.67
C GLY A 497 1.17 -21.22 -54.58
N GLN A 498 2.43 -20.90 -54.24
CA GLN A 498 3.19 -21.53 -53.14
C GLN A 498 3.03 -20.77 -51.81
N THR A 499 2.42 -19.60 -51.79
CA THR A 499 2.30 -18.79 -50.57
C THR A 499 0.93 -18.99 -49.92
N PHE A 500 0.97 -19.57 -48.73
CA PHE A 500 -0.18 -19.66 -47.83
C PHE A 500 -0.26 -18.43 -46.93
N THR A 501 -1.48 -18.00 -46.61
CA THR A 501 -1.76 -16.96 -45.61
C THR A 501 -3.03 -17.30 -44.84
N GLY A 502 -2.91 -17.39 -43.52
CA GLY A 502 -4.00 -17.46 -42.56
C GLY A 502 -4.17 -16.12 -41.86
N THR A 503 -5.31 -15.47 -42.02
CA THR A 503 -5.64 -14.22 -41.32
C THR A 503 -6.70 -14.48 -40.26
N ALA A 504 -6.44 -14.12 -39.01
CA ALA A 504 -7.42 -14.21 -37.95
C ALA A 504 -8.61 -13.29 -38.24
N LYS A 505 -9.83 -13.81 -38.05
CA LYS A 505 -11.06 -12.99 -38.14
C LYS A 505 -11.28 -12.20 -36.87
N ASP A 506 -12.11 -11.17 -36.96
CA ASP A 506 -12.55 -10.37 -35.81
C ASP A 506 -13.11 -11.21 -34.66
N THR A 507 -13.78 -12.34 -34.96
CA THR A 507 -14.29 -13.26 -33.94
C THR A 507 -13.19 -13.89 -33.10
N TYR A 508 -12.03 -14.14 -33.69
CA TYR A 508 -10.88 -14.71 -33.01
C TYR A 508 -10.11 -13.64 -32.24
N LEU A 509 -9.89 -12.47 -32.85
CA LEU A 509 -9.30 -11.31 -32.17
C LEU A 509 -10.11 -10.91 -30.93
N ALA A 510 -11.45 -10.99 -31.01
CA ALA A 510 -12.32 -10.79 -29.86
C ALA A 510 -12.14 -11.84 -28.75
N GLN A 511 -11.92 -13.12 -29.11
CA GLN A 511 -11.61 -14.17 -28.12
C GLN A 511 -10.28 -13.92 -27.44
N GLN A 512 -9.24 -13.59 -28.22
CA GLN A 512 -7.93 -13.23 -27.68
C GLN A 512 -8.05 -12.10 -26.66
N ASN A 513 -8.84 -11.07 -26.96
CA ASN A 513 -9.00 -9.86 -26.14
C ASN A 513 -10.09 -9.92 -25.06
N ALA A 514 -10.79 -11.04 -24.92
CA ALA A 514 -11.94 -11.15 -24.02
C ALA A 514 -11.58 -10.95 -22.53
N ASP A 515 -10.44 -11.50 -22.09
CA ASP A 515 -9.97 -11.37 -20.71
C ASP A 515 -8.44 -11.21 -20.66
N LYS A 516 -7.97 -9.96 -20.77
CA LYS A 516 -6.54 -9.64 -20.70
C LYS A 516 -5.92 -9.87 -19.33
N SER A 517 -6.70 -10.18 -18.28
CA SER A 517 -6.16 -10.53 -16.97
C SER A 517 -5.65 -11.98 -16.90
N LYS A 518 -5.94 -12.78 -17.94
CA LYS A 518 -5.50 -14.18 -18.06
C LYS A 518 -4.67 -14.38 -19.31
N ALA A 519 -3.83 -15.41 -19.28
CA ALA A 519 -3.13 -15.86 -20.46
C ALA A 519 -4.12 -16.44 -21.47
N PHE A 520 -3.84 -16.29 -22.76
CA PHE A 520 -4.66 -16.84 -23.85
C PHE A 520 -3.79 -17.74 -24.73
N ALA A 521 -4.17 -19.01 -24.82
CA ALA A 521 -3.49 -19.97 -25.68
C ALA A 521 -3.92 -19.76 -27.13
N LYS A 522 -2.94 -19.48 -28.01
CA LYS A 522 -3.22 -19.21 -29.42
C LYS A 522 -3.52 -20.50 -30.19
N ASP A 523 -4.26 -20.35 -31.27
CA ASP A 523 -4.45 -21.37 -32.29
C ASP A 523 -3.14 -21.56 -33.04
N TYR A 524 -3.00 -22.71 -33.68
CA TYR A 524 -1.90 -23.00 -34.57
C TYR A 524 -2.42 -23.40 -35.94
N ILE A 525 -1.60 -23.14 -36.95
CA ILE A 525 -1.93 -23.43 -38.35
C ILE A 525 -1.19 -24.67 -38.79
N VAL A 526 -1.91 -25.56 -39.48
CA VAL A 526 -1.35 -26.73 -40.15
C VAL A 526 -1.52 -26.56 -41.64
N ILE A 527 -0.42 -26.65 -42.39
CA ILE A 527 -0.39 -26.58 -43.85
C ILE A 527 0.06 -27.94 -44.38
N THR A 528 -0.81 -28.62 -45.10
CA THR A 528 -0.54 -29.92 -45.71
C THR A 528 -0.11 -29.74 -47.15
N GLY A 529 1.01 -30.36 -47.53
CA GLY A 529 1.56 -30.37 -48.87
C GLY A 529 1.89 -31.77 -49.38
N GLN A 530 2.12 -31.87 -50.69
CA GLN A 530 2.61 -33.07 -51.36
C GLN A 530 4.00 -32.82 -51.96
N VAL A 531 4.95 -33.70 -51.65
CA VAL A 531 6.31 -33.69 -52.20
C VAL A 531 6.27 -34.16 -53.66
N ASN A 532 6.92 -33.42 -54.56
CA ASN A 532 6.87 -33.62 -56.02
C ASN A 532 8.28 -33.59 -56.66
N VAL A 533 9.32 -33.79 -55.87
CA VAL A 533 10.73 -33.68 -56.30
C VAL A 533 11.58 -34.83 -55.79
N ASP A 534 12.55 -35.27 -56.59
CA ASP A 534 13.57 -36.26 -56.25
C ASP A 534 14.95 -35.59 -56.13
N GLY A 535 15.76 -36.05 -55.17
CA GLY A 535 17.14 -35.58 -54.97
C GLY A 535 17.31 -34.13 -54.51
N ALA A 536 16.37 -33.57 -53.74
CA ALA A 536 16.37 -32.16 -53.31
C ALA A 536 16.35 -31.99 -51.79
N ASP A 537 16.85 -30.83 -51.32
CA ASP A 537 16.69 -30.37 -49.94
C ASP A 537 15.48 -29.44 -49.87
N ILE A 538 14.53 -29.76 -48.99
CA ILE A 538 13.27 -29.06 -48.81
C ILE A 538 13.36 -28.29 -47.49
N LYS A 539 13.54 -26.97 -47.56
CA LYS A 539 13.65 -26.08 -46.39
C LYS A 539 12.45 -25.18 -46.28
N ASN A 540 11.82 -25.10 -45.12
CA ASN A 540 10.65 -24.26 -44.94
C ASN A 540 10.72 -23.40 -43.68
N THR A 541 10.31 -22.14 -43.78
CA THR A 541 10.20 -21.17 -42.67
C THR A 541 8.85 -20.47 -42.78
N GLY A 542 8.13 -20.37 -41.68
CA GLY A 542 6.88 -19.61 -41.58
C GLY A 542 7.11 -18.26 -40.90
N HIS A 543 6.13 -17.37 -41.09
CA HIS A 543 6.14 -15.99 -40.64
C HIS A 543 4.83 -15.67 -39.93
N GLU A 544 4.88 -14.86 -38.88
CA GLU A 544 3.72 -14.34 -38.18
C GLU A 544 3.82 -12.82 -38.05
N SER A 545 2.74 -12.12 -38.36
CA SER A 545 2.54 -10.71 -38.07
C SER A 545 1.40 -10.57 -37.07
N SER A 546 1.68 -10.07 -35.86
CA SER A 546 0.63 -9.77 -34.88
C SER A 546 0.80 -8.37 -34.30
N ASN A 547 -0.21 -7.51 -34.40
CA ASN A 547 -0.08 -6.09 -34.05
C ASN A 547 1.09 -5.40 -34.78
N GLN A 548 1.32 -5.73 -36.05
CA GLN A 548 2.48 -5.27 -36.82
C GLN A 548 3.85 -5.74 -36.25
N VAL A 549 3.82 -6.76 -35.39
CA VAL A 549 5.02 -7.45 -34.90
C VAL A 549 5.29 -8.63 -35.81
N GLU A 550 6.35 -8.53 -36.62
CA GLU A 550 6.81 -9.61 -37.47
C GLU A 550 7.75 -10.55 -36.70
N THR A 551 7.49 -11.85 -36.81
CA THR A 551 8.33 -12.90 -36.26
C THR A 551 8.45 -14.09 -37.19
N ASP A 552 9.68 -14.53 -37.40
CA ASP A 552 10.00 -15.74 -38.14
C ASP A 552 10.03 -16.94 -37.20
N SER A 553 9.61 -18.08 -37.72
CA SER A 553 9.86 -19.38 -37.09
C SER A 553 11.29 -19.87 -37.31
N ASN A 554 11.65 -20.97 -36.65
CA ASN A 554 12.79 -21.78 -37.08
C ASN A 554 12.57 -22.35 -38.50
N THR A 555 13.66 -22.64 -39.20
CA THR A 555 13.63 -23.37 -40.47
C THR A 555 13.60 -24.88 -40.20
N VAL A 556 12.65 -25.59 -40.80
CA VAL A 556 12.62 -27.07 -40.85
C VAL A 556 13.18 -27.56 -42.18
N GLU A 557 13.75 -28.75 -42.20
CA GLU A 557 14.46 -29.33 -43.35
C GLU A 557 14.08 -30.80 -43.56
N ASN A 558 13.80 -31.19 -44.80
CA ASN A 558 13.69 -32.58 -45.22
C ASN A 558 14.52 -32.81 -46.48
N THR A 559 14.92 -34.05 -46.75
CA THR A 559 15.65 -34.40 -47.99
C THR A 559 14.85 -35.40 -48.82
N THR A 560 15.00 -35.41 -50.15
CA THR A 560 14.42 -36.46 -51.01
C THR A 560 15.49 -37.34 -51.64
N PRO A 561 15.26 -38.67 -51.76
CA PRO A 561 16.25 -39.58 -52.31
C PRO A 561 16.47 -39.27 -53.80
N LYS A 562 17.71 -39.45 -54.27
CA LYS A 562 17.99 -39.37 -55.71
C LYS A 562 17.41 -40.60 -56.40
N LEU A 563 16.73 -40.40 -57.53
CA LEU A 563 16.35 -41.49 -58.42
C LEU A 563 17.59 -42.30 -58.82
N ASP A 564 17.62 -43.58 -58.46
CA ASP A 564 18.58 -44.52 -59.02
C ASP A 564 18.40 -44.50 -60.55
N THR A 565 19.48 -44.17 -61.26
CA THR A 565 19.49 -44.30 -62.72
C THR A 565 19.21 -45.78 -63.02
N PRO A 566 18.27 -46.13 -63.93
CA PRO A 566 18.01 -47.53 -64.22
C PRO A 566 19.34 -48.21 -64.57
N VAL A 567 19.74 -49.19 -63.78
CA VAL A 567 20.86 -50.06 -64.14
C VAL A 567 20.44 -50.69 -65.45
N GLU A 568 21.12 -50.32 -66.53
CA GLU A 568 20.99 -50.96 -67.83
C GLU A 568 21.07 -52.46 -67.58
N ALA A 569 19.99 -53.18 -67.86
CA ALA A 569 19.95 -54.63 -67.70
C ALA A 569 21.20 -55.20 -68.39
N PRO A 570 21.98 -56.09 -67.75
CA PRO A 570 23.20 -56.60 -68.36
C PRO A 570 22.83 -57.15 -69.73
N ALA A 571 23.44 -56.57 -70.77
CA ALA A 571 23.28 -57.03 -72.13
C ALA A 571 23.44 -58.55 -72.12
N LYS A 572 22.41 -59.25 -72.58
CA LYS A 572 22.44 -60.70 -72.75
C LYS A 572 23.67 -61.02 -73.61
N ASP A 573 24.66 -61.70 -73.03
CA ASP A 573 25.90 -62.06 -73.71
C ASP A 573 25.61 -62.65 -75.10
N LEU A 574 25.84 -61.84 -76.13
CA LEU A 574 26.14 -62.34 -77.46
C LEU A 574 27.66 -62.37 -77.57
N PRO A 575 28.25 -63.53 -77.90
CA PRO A 575 29.67 -63.80 -77.68
C PRO A 575 30.53 -62.94 -78.61
N SER A 576 31.43 -62.14 -78.04
CA SER A 576 32.51 -61.53 -78.80
C SER A 576 33.61 -62.58 -79.00
N THR A 577 33.83 -62.86 -80.28
CA THR A 577 34.80 -63.81 -80.80
C THR A 577 36.21 -63.43 -80.37
N GLY A 578 36.88 -64.37 -79.72
CA GLY A 578 38.28 -64.24 -79.34
C GLY A 578 39.09 -65.52 -79.43
N THR A 579 38.73 -66.52 -80.26
CA THR A 579 39.68 -67.56 -80.74
C THR A 579 39.09 -68.42 -81.85
N THR A 580 39.76 -68.39 -83.02
CA THR A 580 39.86 -69.43 -84.07
C THR A 580 38.58 -70.10 -84.57
N ASN A 581 37.95 -69.53 -85.60
CA ASN A 581 36.86 -70.16 -86.35
C ASN A 581 37.42 -71.13 -87.44
N PRO A 582 37.19 -72.46 -87.37
CA PRO A 582 37.76 -73.45 -88.29
C PRO A 582 37.17 -73.45 -89.70
N VAL A 583 36.09 -72.69 -89.97
CA VAL A 583 35.38 -72.74 -91.25
C VAL A 583 36.11 -71.98 -92.36
N MET A 584 36.90 -70.94 -92.02
CA MET A 584 37.77 -70.25 -92.99
C MET A 584 39.00 -71.09 -93.41
N SER A 585 39.38 -72.10 -92.62
CA SER A 585 40.41 -73.07 -92.99
C SER A 585 39.89 -74.14 -93.98
N PHE A 586 38.58 -74.30 -94.11
CA PHE A 586 37.96 -75.25 -95.03
C PHE A 586 37.75 -74.63 -96.42
N PHE A 587 37.35 -73.35 -96.50
CA PHE A 587 37.19 -72.65 -97.78
C PHE A 587 38.51 -72.30 -98.48
N ASN A 588 39.58 -71.99 -97.74
CA ASN A 588 40.91 -71.72 -98.32
C ASN A 588 41.64 -72.99 -98.82
N LYS A 589 41.17 -74.19 -98.46
CA LYS A 589 41.67 -75.47 -99.02
C LYS A 589 40.84 -75.99 -100.20
N LEU A 590 39.62 -75.50 -100.40
CA LEU A 590 38.74 -75.94 -101.51
C LEU A 590 38.94 -75.12 -102.81
N PHE A 591 39.48 -73.90 -102.71
CA PHE A 591 39.74 -73.04 -103.88
C PHE A 591 41.18 -73.04 -104.40
N ASN A 592 42.12 -73.66 -103.69
CA ASN A 592 43.50 -73.84 -104.14
C ASN A 592 43.75 -75.19 -104.85
N SER A 593 42.69 -75.95 -105.19
CA SER A 593 42.78 -77.21 -105.95
C SER A 593 42.18 -77.13 -107.37
N PHE A 594 41.98 -75.93 -107.91
CA PHE A 594 41.71 -75.71 -109.34
C PHE A 594 42.66 -74.66 -109.92
N LYS A 595 43.97 -74.93 -109.84
CA LYS A 595 45.01 -74.52 -110.79
C LYS A 595 46.15 -75.51 -110.76
#